data_AF-A0A538KDQ0-F1
#
_entry.id   AF-A0A538KDQ0-F1
#
_cell.length_a   1.000
_cell.length_b   1.000
_cell.length_c   1.000
_cell.angle_alpha   90.00
_cell.angle_beta   90.00
_cell.angle_gamma   90.00
#
_symmetry.space_group_name_H-M   'P 1'
#
loop_
_entity.id
_entity.type
_entity.pdbx_description
1 polymer ?
#
loop_
_entity_poly.entity_id
_entity_poly.type
_entity_poly.pdbx_seq_one_letter_code
_entity_poly.pdbx_strand_id
1 'polypeptide(L)'
;MAIPGPPVMDPETAQQVKTLMAKGFAGTVFFTTDDVQGDYEELKSRGVEFTEEPEERPYGIDAGFRDPSGNSFRLTQVADLTNN
;
A
#
# COMPACT_ATOMS: atom_id res chain seq x y z
N MET A 1 -15.43 -22.16 1.32
CA MET A 1 -16.07 -20.83 1.42
C MET A 1 -16.29 -20.35 -0.01
N ALA A 2 -17.52 -20.04 -0.42
CA ALA A 2 -17.77 -19.54 -1.76
C ALA A 2 -17.27 -18.09 -1.85
N ILE A 3 -16.34 -17.81 -2.75
CA ILE A 3 -15.93 -16.42 -3.04
C ILE A 3 -17.12 -15.78 -3.76
N PRO A 4 -17.73 -14.71 -3.21
CA PRO A 4 -18.83 -14.03 -3.87
C PRO A 4 -18.40 -13.53 -5.25
N GLY A 5 -19.17 -13.87 -6.29
CA GLY A 5 -18.93 -13.35 -7.64
C GLY A 5 -19.18 -11.85 -7.71
N PRO A 6 -18.56 -11.13 -8.66
CA PRO A 6 -18.80 -9.71 -8.84
C PRO A 6 -20.26 -9.42 -9.25
N PRO A 7 -20.79 -8.24 -8.87
CA PRO A 7 -20.15 -7.24 -8.03
C PRO A 7 -20.24 -7.62 -6.54
N VAL A 8 -19.11 -7.49 -5.83
CA VAL A 8 -19.01 -7.78 -4.39
C VAL A 8 -19.87 -6.80 -3.56
N MET A 9 -20.20 -5.64 -4.14
CA MET A 9 -21.00 -4.57 -3.54
C MET A 9 -22.01 -4.03 -4.56
N ASP A 10 -23.21 -3.71 -4.11
CA ASP A 10 -24.15 -2.92 -4.91
C ASP A 10 -23.65 -1.47 -5.09
N PRO A 11 -24.23 -0.70 -6.03
CA PRO A 11 -23.77 0.66 -6.32
C PRO A 11 -23.81 1.64 -5.13
N GLU A 12 -24.78 1.50 -4.23
CA GLU A 12 -24.91 2.37 -3.06
C GLU A 12 -23.78 2.06 -2.06
N THR A 13 -23.59 0.78 -1.75
CA THR A 13 -22.51 0.33 -0.86
C THR A 13 -21.14 0.74 -1.41
N ALA A 14 -20.91 0.60 -2.72
CA ALA A 14 -19.67 1.04 -3.36
C ALA A 14 -19.41 2.54 -3.18
N GLN A 15 -20.45 3.38 -3.25
CA GLN A 15 -20.34 4.82 -3.06
C GLN A 15 -20.04 5.19 -1.60
N GLN A 16 -20.64 4.48 -0.64
CA GLN A 16 -20.36 4.65 0.78
C GLN A 16 -18.91 4.29 1.11
N VAL A 17 -18.40 3.17 0.58
CA VAL A 17 -16.99 2.76 0.75
C VAL A 17 -16.03 3.79 0.18
N LYS A 18 -16.27 4.29 -1.05
CA LYS A 18 -15.46 5.38 -1.63
C LYS A 18 -15.43 6.62 -0.74
N THR A 19 -16.57 6.97 -0.14
CA THR A 19 -16.68 8.12 0.77
C THR A 19 -15.87 7.91 2.06
N LEU A 20 -15.79 6.68 2.57
CA LEU A 20 -14.98 6.34 3.73
C LEU A 20 -13.48 6.34 3.40
N MET A 21 -13.09 5.77 2.24
CA MET A 21 -11.70 5.77 1.78
C MET A 21 -11.16 7.20 1.57
N ALA A 22 -11.99 8.11 1.03
CA ALA A 22 -11.63 9.52 0.88
C ALA A 22 -11.37 10.22 2.23
N LYS A 23 -11.84 9.65 3.35
CA LYS A 23 -11.63 10.14 4.72
C LYS A 23 -10.51 9.39 5.46
N GLY A 24 -9.70 8.59 4.77
CA GLY A 24 -8.55 7.90 5.39
C GLY A 24 -8.89 6.54 6.00
N PHE A 25 -10.11 6.02 5.79
CA PHE A 25 -10.54 4.73 6.36
C PHE A 25 -10.24 3.54 5.43
N ALA A 26 -9.51 3.75 4.32
CA ALA A 26 -9.03 2.60 3.56
C ALA A 26 -8.01 1.84 4.41
N GLY A 27 -8.18 0.52 4.52
CA GLY A 27 -7.14 -0.34 5.11
C GLY A 27 -5.79 -0.14 4.41
N THR A 28 -4.71 -0.57 5.07
CA THR A 28 -3.36 -0.44 4.51
C THR A 28 -3.22 -1.17 3.17
N VAL A 29 -2.72 -0.49 2.16
CA VAL A 29 -2.40 -1.07 0.85
C VAL A 29 -0.92 -1.40 0.78
N PHE A 30 -0.57 -2.57 0.25
CA PHE A 30 0.81 -3.01 0.07
C PHE A 30 1.14 -3.08 -1.42
N PHE A 31 2.24 -2.43 -1.81
CA PHE A 31 2.85 -2.53 -3.11
C PHE A 31 4.16 -3.29 -3.00
N THR A 32 4.47 -4.09 -4.01
CA THR A 32 5.76 -4.76 -4.13
C THR A 32 6.61 -4.11 -5.20
N THR A 33 7.91 -3.99 -4.96
CA THR A 33 8.90 -3.50 -5.93
C THR A 33 10.20 -4.30 -5.84
N ASP A 34 10.99 -4.27 -6.91
CA ASP A 34 12.30 -4.92 -6.96
C ASP A 34 13.41 -3.99 -6.40
N ASP A 35 13.16 -2.68 -6.28
CA ASP A 35 14.10 -1.68 -5.75
C ASP A 35 13.37 -0.61 -4.90
N VAL A 36 13.19 -0.90 -3.59
CA VAL A 36 12.53 0.05 -2.68
C VAL A 36 13.31 1.35 -2.54
N GLN A 37 14.65 1.32 -2.62
CA GLN A 37 15.46 2.52 -2.41
C GLN A 37 15.33 3.49 -3.58
N GLY A 38 15.39 2.99 -4.82
CA GLY A 38 15.16 3.79 -6.02
C GLY A 38 13.77 4.39 -6.06
N ASP A 39 12.74 3.59 -5.81
CA ASP A 39 11.35 4.04 -5.81
C ASP A 39 11.06 5.04 -4.67
N TYR A 40 11.67 4.85 -3.50
CA TYR A 40 11.58 5.81 -2.39
C TYR A 40 12.09 7.19 -2.81
N GLU A 41 13.30 7.27 -3.38
CA GLU A 41 13.88 8.53 -3.83
C GLU A 41 13.05 9.18 -4.95
N GLU A 42 12.56 8.37 -5.90
CA GLU A 42 11.69 8.84 -6.97
C GLU A 42 10.39 9.43 -6.41
N LEU A 43 9.69 8.72 -5.54
CA LEU A 43 8.42 9.17 -4.96
C LEU A 43 8.62 10.38 -4.06
N LYS A 44 9.69 10.41 -3.26
CA LYS A 44 10.05 11.56 -2.43
C LYS A 44 10.32 12.80 -3.29
N SER A 45 11.03 12.65 -4.41
CA SER A 45 11.28 13.76 -5.35
C SER A 45 9.99 14.32 -5.98
N ARG A 46 8.94 13.50 -6.05
CA ARG A 46 7.61 13.88 -6.55
C ARG A 46 6.70 14.47 -5.46
N GLY A 47 7.20 14.62 -4.24
CA GLY A 47 6.49 15.23 -3.11
C GLY A 47 5.70 14.24 -2.24
N VAL A 48 5.96 12.94 -2.33
CA VAL A 48 5.39 11.96 -1.40
C VAL A 48 6.07 12.08 -0.04
N GLU A 49 5.27 12.24 1.01
CA GLU A 49 5.75 12.25 2.40
C GLU A 49 5.76 10.83 2.97
N PHE A 50 6.97 10.33 3.24
CA PHE A 50 7.17 9.03 3.88
C PHE A 50 7.07 9.16 5.40
N THR A 51 6.30 8.26 6.01
CA THR A 51 6.22 8.10 7.46
C THR A 51 7.32 7.20 8.00
N GLU A 52 7.80 6.27 7.16
CA GLU A 52 8.93 5.37 7.47
C GLU A 52 9.82 5.29 6.22
N GLU A 53 11.11 5.54 6.40
CA GLU A 53 12.12 5.36 5.36
C GLU A 53 12.38 3.86 5.10
N PRO A 54 12.95 3.49 3.94
CA PRO A 54 13.33 2.12 3.64
C PRO A 54 14.17 1.48 4.75
N GLU A 55 13.63 0.45 5.39
CA GLU A 55 14.30 -0.28 6.47
C GLU A 55 14.27 -1.78 6.22
N GLU A 56 15.33 -2.50 6.60
CA GLU A 56 15.36 -3.95 6.56
C GLU A 56 14.39 -4.55 7.59
N ARG A 57 13.56 -5.47 7.13
CA ARG A 57 12.59 -6.25 7.89
C ARG A 57 12.82 -7.75 7.63
N PRO A 58 12.31 -8.65 8.49
CA PRO A 58 12.48 -10.09 8.31
C PRO A 58 11.95 -10.65 6.97
N TYR A 59 11.06 -9.91 6.31
CA TYR A 59 10.45 -10.28 5.03
C TYR A 59 11.02 -9.52 3.82
N GLY A 60 12.02 -8.66 4.00
CA GLY A 60 12.56 -7.81 2.94
C GLY A 60 12.78 -6.36 3.37
N ILE A 61 12.90 -5.43 2.42
CA ILE A 61 13.02 -4.00 2.71
C ILE A 61 11.64 -3.37 2.61
N ASP A 62 11.29 -2.49 3.54
CA ASP A 62 9.96 -1.90 3.59
C ASP A 62 9.97 -0.41 3.91
N ALA A 63 9.13 0.37 3.24
CA ALA A 63 8.92 1.79 3.45
C ALA A 63 7.42 2.11 3.57
N GLY A 64 7.08 3.11 4.39
CA GLY A 64 5.70 3.49 4.67
C GLY A 64 5.41 4.94 4.31
N PHE A 65 4.27 5.20 3.66
CA PHE A 65 3.82 6.56 3.35
C PHE A 65 2.29 6.69 3.44
N ARG A 66 1.79 7.93 3.39
CA ARG A 66 0.35 8.22 3.38
C ARG A 66 -0.05 8.99 2.14
N ASP A 67 -1.26 8.76 1.67
CA ASP A 67 -1.89 9.64 0.68
C ASP A 67 -2.45 10.92 1.34
N PRO A 68 -2.90 11.92 0.57
CA PRO A 68 -3.48 13.14 1.12
C PRO A 68 -4.74 12.93 1.98
N SER A 69 -5.43 11.81 1.81
CA SER A 69 -6.59 11.41 2.62
C SER A 69 -6.18 10.73 3.94
N GLY A 70 -4.90 10.44 4.14
CA GLY A 70 -4.34 9.76 5.30
C GLY A 70 -4.32 8.24 5.22
N ASN A 71 -4.71 7.64 4.09
CA ASN A 71 -4.67 6.21 3.87
C ASN A 71 -3.22 5.69 3.93
N SER A 72 -3.02 4.55 4.56
CA SER A 72 -1.68 3.97 4.76
C SER A 72 -1.26 3.14 3.55
N PHE A 73 -0.04 3.36 3.06
CA PHE A 73 0.59 2.57 2.01
C PHE A 73 1.93 2.00 2.49
N ARG A 74 2.25 0.80 2.01
CA ARG A 74 3.53 0.13 2.21
C ARG A 74 4.15 -0.17 0.85
N LEU A 75 5.43 0.11 0.70
CA LEU A 75 6.24 -0.25 -0.45
C LEU A 75 7.28 -1.25 0.03
N THR A 76 7.19 -2.49 -0.46
CA THR A 76 7.97 -3.62 0.04
C THR A 76 8.78 -4.26 -1.08
N GLN A 77 10.07 -4.46 -0.87
CA GLN A 77 10.90 -5.33 -1.67
C GLN A 77 11.06 -6.62 -0.89
N VAL A 78 10.37 -7.66 -1.34
CA VAL A 78 10.30 -8.94 -0.64
C VAL A 78 11.65 -9.65 -0.74
N ALA A 79 12.15 -10.16 0.38
CA ALA A 79 13.36 -10.99 0.37
C ALA A 79 13.08 -12.29 -0.42
N ASP A 80 14.00 -12.68 -1.29
CA ASP A 80 13.90 -13.94 -2.02
C ASP A 80 13.93 -15.12 -1.04
N LEU A 81 12.76 -15.71 -0.79
CA LEU A 81 12.59 -16.91 0.03
C LEU A 81 12.90 -18.21 -0.75
N THR A 82 13.32 -18.12 -2.02
CA THR A 82 13.53 -19.26 -2.91
C THR A 82 14.89 -19.96 -2.76
N ASN A 83 15.74 -19.52 -1.84
CA ASN A 83 17.06 -20.12 -1.58
C ASN A 83 17.13 -20.86 -0.24
N ASN A 84 16.22 -21.80 0.01
CA ASN A 84 16.39 -22.78 1.09
C ASN A 84 15.97 -24.20 0.66
#